data_AF-A0A925FSY6-F1
#
_entry.id   AF-A0A925FSY6-F1
#
_cell.length_a   1.000
_cell.length_b   1.000
_cell.length_c   1.000
_cell.angle_alpha   90.00
_cell.angle_beta   90.00
_cell.angle_gamma   90.00
#
_symmetry.space_group_name_H-M   'P 1'
#
loop_
_entity.id
_entity.type
_entity.pdbx_description
1 polymer ?
#
loop_
_entity_poly.entity_id
_entity_poly.type
_entity_poly.pdbx_seq_one_letter_code
_entity_poly.pdbx_strand_id
1 'polypeptide(L)'
;MIETVTIALLIILGITAWKLFSQRTNGRNKYMRSPTNQLLRYGMEAEAIILNVQPTGLQINNLPQVRVQIKVEPERGRNFVAEVNEVLSENTVPFISAGRRVKVKYNPQNNRVVRLLL
;
A
#
# COMPACT_ATOMS: atom_id res chain seq x y z
N MET A 1 -24.40 -40.92 -3.82
CA MET A 1 -24.54 -39.77 -4.74
C MET A 1 -24.58 -38.42 -4.03
N ILE A 2 -25.26 -38.28 -2.89
CA ILE A 2 -25.33 -37.00 -2.14
C ILE A 2 -23.99 -36.65 -1.47
N GLU A 3 -23.31 -37.65 -0.90
CA GLU A 3 -22.02 -37.47 -0.21
C GLU A 3 -20.89 -37.00 -1.13
N THR A 4 -20.87 -37.43 -2.39
CA THR A 4 -19.87 -37.00 -3.36
C THR A 4 -20.07 -35.54 -3.80
N VAL A 5 -21.31 -35.04 -3.77
CA VAL A 5 -21.64 -33.66 -4.16
C VAL A 5 -21.32 -32.68 -3.04
N THR A 6 -21.52 -33.05 -1.78
CA THR A 6 -21.18 -32.22 -0.62
C THR A 6 -19.67 -32.04 -0.47
N ILE A 7 -18.89 -33.11 -0.69
CA ILE A 7 -17.43 -33.04 -0.66
C ILE A 7 -16.89 -32.12 -1.77
N ALA A 8 -17.45 -32.20 -2.99
CA ALA A 8 -17.06 -31.34 -4.10
C ALA A 8 -17.31 -29.85 -3.82
N LEU A 9 -18.46 -29.51 -3.21
CA LEU A 9 -18.79 -28.13 -2.85
C LEU A 9 -17.87 -27.54 -1.78
N LEU A 10 -17.49 -28.34 -0.77
CA LEU A 10 -16.55 -27.91 0.28
C LEU A 10 -15.14 -27.63 -0.27
N ILE A 11 -14.68 -28.44 -1.22
CA ILE A 11 -13.39 -28.22 -1.88
C ILE A 11 -13.42 -26.94 -2.72
N ILE A 12 -14.49 -26.70 -3.48
CA ILE A 12 -14.64 -25.48 -4.29
C ILE A 12 -14.70 -24.24 -3.39
N LEU A 13 -15.47 -24.29 -2.30
CA LEU A 13 -15.54 -23.20 -1.33
C LEU A 13 -14.17 -22.94 -0.67
N GLY A 14 -13.45 -23.98 -0.28
CA GLY A 14 -12.08 -23.86 0.24
C GLY A 14 -11.12 -23.21 -0.75
N ILE A 15 -11.18 -23.57 -2.04
CA ILE A 15 -10.35 -22.96 -3.10
C ILE A 15 -10.73 -21.49 -3.32
N THR A 16 -12.03 -21.15 -3.32
CA THR A 16 -12.49 -19.76 -3.47
C THR A 16 -12.10 -18.89 -2.26
N ALA A 17 -12.21 -19.42 -1.05
CA ALA A 17 -11.79 -18.76 0.18
C ALA A 17 -10.27 -18.59 0.22
N TRP A 18 -9.50 -19.61 -0.20
CA TRP A 18 -8.05 -19.53 -0.35
C TRP A 18 -7.63 -18.46 -1.36
N LYS A 19 -8.34 -18.32 -2.49
CA LYS A 19 -8.06 -17.29 -3.48
C LYS A 19 -8.34 -15.88 -2.93
N LEU A 20 -9.44 -15.69 -2.20
CA LEU A 20 -9.78 -14.41 -1.56
C LEU A 20 -8.82 -14.06 -0.41
N PHE A 21 -8.40 -15.05 0.38
CA PHE A 21 -7.43 -14.86 1.47
C PHE A 21 -6.01 -14.64 0.94
N SER A 22 -5.60 -15.39 -0.10
CA SER A 22 -4.28 -15.22 -0.73
C SER A 22 -4.16 -13.92 -1.52
N GLN A 23 -5.25 -13.30 -1.97
CA GLN A 23 -5.19 -11.93 -2.49
C GLN A 23 -4.89 -10.90 -1.39
N ARG A 24 -5.11 -11.22 -0.11
CA ARG A 24 -4.75 -10.35 1.03
C ARG A 24 -3.32 -10.57 1.51
N THR A 25 -2.74 -11.76 1.33
CA THR A 25 -1.36 -12.07 1.73
C THR A 25 -0.34 -12.04 0.58
N ASN A 26 -0.78 -12.08 -0.67
CA ASN A 26 0.05 -11.73 -1.82
C ASN A 26 0.14 -10.21 -1.98
N GLY A 27 0.63 -9.56 -0.93
CA GLY A 27 1.42 -8.36 -1.10
C GLY A 27 2.62 -8.78 -1.92
N ARG A 28 2.48 -8.70 -3.25
CA ARG A 28 3.61 -8.83 -4.18
C ARG A 28 4.62 -7.84 -3.61
N ASN A 29 5.68 -8.37 -3.00
CA ASN A 29 6.85 -7.60 -2.58
C ASN A 29 7.51 -7.07 -3.86
N LYS A 30 6.85 -6.09 -4.49
CA LYS A 30 7.53 -5.02 -5.16
C LYS A 30 8.07 -4.22 -4.00
N TYR A 31 9.27 -4.59 -3.56
CA TYR A 31 10.25 -3.56 -3.28
C TYR A 31 10.24 -2.68 -4.52
N MET A 32 9.36 -1.67 -4.51
CA MET A 32 9.44 -0.61 -5.46
C MET A 32 10.72 0.09 -5.04
N ARG A 33 11.84 -0.41 -5.55
CA ARG A 33 13.02 0.40 -5.82
C ARG A 33 12.44 1.56 -6.60
N SER A 34 12.10 2.62 -5.88
CA SER A 34 11.66 3.82 -6.52
C SER A 34 12.75 4.13 -7.55
N PRO A 35 12.40 4.49 -8.79
CA PRO A 35 13.24 5.44 -9.50
C PRO A 35 13.09 6.75 -8.71
N THR A 36 13.68 6.80 -7.50
CA THR A 36 13.44 7.82 -6.47
C THR A 36 13.72 9.20 -7.03
N ASN A 37 14.74 9.28 -7.89
CA ASN A 37 15.09 10.49 -8.61
C ASN A 37 14.05 10.89 -9.67
N GLN A 38 13.39 9.96 -10.37
CA GLN A 38 12.43 10.31 -11.42
C GLN A 38 11.13 10.84 -10.84
N LEU A 39 10.61 10.23 -9.77
CA LEU A 39 9.42 10.76 -9.08
C LEU A 39 9.71 12.09 -8.39
N LEU A 40 10.88 12.24 -7.78
CA LEU A 40 11.27 13.51 -7.19
C LEU A 40 11.37 14.64 -8.23
N ARG A 41 11.87 14.33 -9.44
CA ARG A 41 12.08 15.31 -10.51
C ARG A 41 10.83 15.58 -11.36
N TYR A 42 10.04 14.55 -11.65
CA TYR A 42 8.95 14.60 -12.62
C TYR A 42 7.58 14.16 -12.06
N GLY A 43 7.53 13.68 -10.83
CA GLY A 43 6.27 13.37 -10.16
C GLY A 43 5.49 14.65 -9.87
N MET A 44 4.17 14.56 -9.99
CA MET A 44 3.27 15.65 -9.62
C MET A 44 3.05 15.64 -8.11
N GLU A 45 3.02 16.82 -7.52
CA GLU A 45 2.75 17.00 -6.10
C GLU A 45 1.24 16.98 -5.83
N ALA A 46 0.86 16.42 -4.70
CA ALA A 46 -0.51 16.41 -4.21
C ALA A 46 -0.53 16.35 -2.68
N GLU A 47 -1.64 16.80 -2.11
CA GLU A 47 -1.97 16.52 -0.71
C GLU A 47 -2.51 15.09 -0.60
N ALA A 48 -2.27 14.45 0.54
CA ALA A 48 -2.82 13.14 0.84
C ALA A 48 -3.18 13.02 2.32
N ILE A 49 -4.14 12.16 2.62
CA ILE A 49 -4.56 11.82 3.98
C ILE A 49 -4.17 10.38 4.26
N ILE A 50 -3.45 10.14 5.36
CA ILE A 50 -3.15 8.79 5.82
C ILE A 50 -4.44 8.15 6.33
N LEU A 51 -4.85 7.04 5.72
CA LEU A 51 -6.03 6.28 6.11
C LEU A 51 -5.70 5.21 7.14
N ASN A 52 -4.56 4.54 6.99
CA ASN A 52 -4.15 3.43 7.84
C ASN A 52 -2.63 3.27 7.86
N VAL A 53 -2.09 2.76 8.96
CA VAL A 53 -0.69 2.43 9.14
C VAL A 53 -0.61 1.04 9.76
N GLN A 54 0.11 0.13 9.12
CA GLN A 54 0.26 -1.25 9.58
C GLN A 54 1.73 -1.65 9.60
N PRO A 55 2.24 -2.28 10.66
CA PRO A 55 3.58 -2.84 10.65
C PRO A 55 3.67 -3.94 9.58
N THR A 56 4.76 -3.96 8.81
CA THR A 56 4.98 -5.02 7.81
C THR A 56 5.66 -6.25 8.40
N GLY A 57 6.16 -6.16 9.64
CA GLY A 57 7.02 -7.16 10.27
C GLY A 57 8.47 -7.13 9.77
N LEU A 58 8.77 -6.35 8.73
CA LEU A 58 10.12 -6.18 8.22
C LEU A 58 10.84 -5.02 8.91
N GLN A 59 12.16 -5.15 8.99
CA GLN A 59 13.06 -4.06 9.38
C GLN A 59 14.09 -3.85 8.27
N ILE A 60 14.47 -2.58 8.06
CA ILE A 60 15.53 -2.18 7.13
C ILE A 60 16.55 -1.41 7.96
N ASN A 61 17.79 -1.90 8.03
CA ASN A 61 18.85 -1.30 8.85
C ASN A 61 18.39 -1.08 10.31
N ASN A 62 17.76 -2.09 10.90
CA ASN A 62 17.20 -2.06 12.27
C ASN A 62 16.08 -1.04 12.50
N LEU A 63 15.58 -0.39 11.44
CA LEU A 63 14.42 0.50 11.51
C LEU A 63 13.16 -0.24 11.04
N PRO A 64 12.02 -0.11 11.76
CA PRO A 64 10.79 -0.80 11.40
C PRO A 64 10.19 -0.24 10.12
N GLN A 65 9.72 -1.14 9.25
CA GLN A 65 8.99 -0.78 8.04
C GLN A 65 7.48 -0.92 8.26
N VAL A 66 6.73 0.12 7.91
CA VAL A 66 5.26 0.14 7.92
C VAL A 66 4.70 0.23 6.51
N ARG A 67 3.50 -0.29 6.34
CA ARG A 67 2.65 -0.06 5.18
C ARG A 67 1.65 1.03 5.52
N VAL A 68 1.68 2.11 4.74
CA VAL A 68 0.82 3.26 4.90
C VAL A 68 -0.18 3.27 3.75
N GLN A 69 -1.47 3.26 4.08
CA GLN A 69 -2.53 3.48 3.12
C GLN A 69 -2.86 4.97 3.11
N ILE A 70 -2.85 5.59 1.93
CA ILE A 70 -3.07 7.02 1.75
C ILE A 70 -4.16 7.29 0.73
N LYS A 71 -5.01 8.28 0.98
CA LYS A 71 -5.91 8.88 0.01
C LYS A 71 -5.22 10.10 -0.59
N VAL A 72 -4.79 10.00 -1.85
CA VAL A 72 -4.19 11.10 -2.58
C VAL A 72 -5.29 11.99 -3.16
N GLU A 73 -5.12 13.29 -3.02
CA GLU A 73 -6.05 14.34 -3.48
C GLU A 73 -5.31 15.29 -4.44
N PRO A 74 -5.13 14.88 -5.71
CA PRO A 74 -4.51 15.75 -6.71
C PRO A 74 -5.34 17.00 -6.96
N GLU A 75 -4.68 18.12 -7.30
CA GLU A 75 -5.38 19.35 -7.70
C GLU A 75 -6.28 19.14 -8.94
N ARG A 76 -5.89 18.21 -9.82
CA ARG A 76 -6.64 17.84 -11.01
C ARG A 76 -6.75 16.33 -11.12
N GLY A 77 -7.97 15.85 -11.38
CA GLY A 77 -8.27 14.43 -11.54
C GLY A 77 -9.11 13.88 -10.40
N ARG A 78 -9.18 12.55 -10.30
CA ARG A 78 -9.92 11.87 -9.25
C ARG A 78 -8.99 11.49 -8.10
N ASN A 79 -9.50 11.62 -6.88
CA ASN A 79 -8.83 11.09 -5.71
C ASN A 79 -8.68 9.57 -5.83
N PHE A 80 -7.59 9.05 -5.30
CA PHE A 80 -7.31 7.62 -5.36
C PHE A 80 -6.61 7.16 -4.08
N VAL A 81 -6.71 5.86 -3.80
CA VAL A 81 -6.04 5.24 -2.66
C VAL A 81 -4.79 4.51 -3.15
N ALA A 82 -3.68 4.73 -2.46
CA ALA A 82 -2.41 4.04 -2.71
C ALA A 82 -1.85 3.45 -1.41
N GLU A 83 -1.02 2.43 -1.55
CA GLU A 83 -0.24 1.85 -0.47
C GLU A 83 1.23 2.16 -0.71
N VAL A 84 1.91 2.66 0.32
CA VAL A 84 3.35 2.93 0.31
C VAL A 84 4.00 2.24 1.50
N ASN A 85 5.19 1.67 1.30
CA ASN A 85 5.99 1.13 2.39
C ASN A 85 6.99 2.20 2.81
N GLU A 86 7.02 2.52 4.09
CA GLU A 86 7.91 3.53 4.66
C GLU A 86 8.71 2.95 5.82
N VAL A 87 9.97 3.37 5.90
CA VAL A 87 10.86 3.03 7.01
C VAL A 87 10.73 4.12 8.06
N LEU A 88 10.32 3.75 9.27
CA LEU A 88 10.14 4.71 10.35
C LEU A 88 11.50 5.00 10.99
N SER A 89 11.98 6.22 10.78
CA SER A 89 13.04 6.83 11.58
C SER A 89 12.43 7.71 12.67
N GLU A 90 13.22 8.11 13.67
CA GLU A 90 12.78 9.06 14.72
C GLU A 90 12.18 10.35 14.13
N ASN A 91 12.71 10.81 12.99
CA ASN A 91 12.23 12.01 12.30
C ASN A 91 10.89 11.77 11.58
N THR A 92 10.60 10.54 11.16
CA THR A 92 9.42 10.22 10.34
C THR A 92 8.21 9.85 11.20
N VAL A 93 8.44 9.23 12.38
CA VAL A 93 7.39 8.77 13.30
C VAL A 93 6.30 9.82 13.58
N PRO A 94 6.63 11.10 13.88
CA PRO A 94 5.62 12.11 14.18
C PRO A 94 4.63 12.34 13.02
N PHE A 95 5.05 12.07 11.78
CA PHE A 95 4.27 12.36 10.57
C PHE A 95 3.43 11.19 10.06
N ILE A 96 3.64 9.98 10.61
CA ILE A 96 2.96 8.76 10.15
C ILE A 96 1.89 8.34 11.16
N SER A 97 0.69 8.91 11.00
CA SER A 97 -0.49 8.54 11.78
C SER A 97 -1.77 8.69 10.96
N ALA A 98 -2.77 7.83 11.21
CA ALA A 98 -4.06 7.92 10.54
C ALA A 98 -4.73 9.29 10.78
N GLY A 99 -5.37 9.81 9.75
CA GLY A 99 -5.99 11.15 9.72
C GLY A 99 -5.01 12.29 9.41
N ARG A 100 -3.70 12.05 9.42
CA ARG A 100 -2.72 13.11 9.14
C ARG A 100 -2.66 13.45 7.65
N ARG A 101 -2.56 14.75 7.36
CA ARG A 101 -2.26 15.26 6.01
C ARG A 101 -0.76 15.25 5.76
N VAL A 102 -0.36 14.78 4.58
CA VAL A 102 1.03 14.68 4.13
C VAL A 102 1.11 15.07 2.66
N LYS A 103 2.27 15.61 2.27
CA LYS A 103 2.56 15.85 0.85
C LYS A 103 3.11 14.59 0.21
N VAL A 104 2.73 14.37 -1.04
CA VAL A 104 3.20 13.23 -1.83
C VAL A 104 3.62 13.67 -3.23
N LYS A 105 4.52 12.90 -3.83
CA LYS A 105 4.67 12.88 -5.29
C LYS A 105 4.11 11.60 -5.86
N TYR A 106 3.37 11.71 -6.96
CA TYR A 106 2.82 10.58 -7.67
C TYR A 106 3.11 10.67 -9.17
N ASN A 107 3.10 9.52 -9.84
CA ASN A 107 3.13 9.47 -11.30
C ASN A 107 1.68 9.52 -11.84
N PRO A 108 1.28 10.54 -12.61
CA PRO A 108 -0.07 10.63 -13.18
C PRO A 108 -0.40 9.55 -14.21
N GLN A 109 0.60 8.96 -14.84
CA GLN A 109 0.42 7.83 -15.75
C GLN A 109 0.30 6.51 -14.98
N ASN A 110 0.67 6.49 -13.69
CA ASN A 110 0.64 5.30 -12.86
C ASN A 110 0.42 5.63 -11.37
N ASN A 111 -0.84 5.67 -10.96
CA ASN A 111 -1.28 6.00 -9.60
C ASN A 111 -0.85 5.00 -8.51
N ARG A 112 -0.20 3.89 -8.87
CA ARG A 112 0.42 2.97 -7.90
C ARG A 112 1.78 3.46 -7.43
N VAL A 113 2.39 4.39 -8.17
CA VAL A 113 3.72 4.91 -7.90
C VAL A 113 3.57 6.23 -7.17
N VAL A 114 3.66 6.17 -5.85
CA VAL A 114 3.51 7.30 -4.93
C VAL A 114 4.67 7.29 -3.93
N ARG A 115 5.12 8.46 -3.52
CA ARG A 115 6.15 8.65 -2.50
C ARG A 115 5.76 9.76 -1.54
N LEU A 116 5.92 9.54 -0.25
CA LEU A 116 5.72 10.58 0.76
C LEU A 116 6.88 11.59 0.75
N LEU A 117 6.57 12.85 1.00
CA LEU A 117 7.55 13.92 1.20
C LEU A 117 7.58 14.25 2.69
N LEU A 118 8.38 13.48 3.45
CA LEU A 118 8.56 13.58 4.90
C LEU A 118 10.02 13.89 5.24
#